data_AF-A0A7W9BGN5-F1
#
_entry.id   AF-A0A7W9BGN5-F1
#
_cell.length_a   1.000
_cell.length_b   1.000
_cell.length_c   1.000
_cell.angle_alpha   90.00
_cell.angle_beta   90.00
_cell.angle_gamma   90.00
#
_symmetry.space_group_name_H-M   'P 1'
#
loop_
_entity.id
_entity.type
_entity.pdbx_description
1 polymer ?
#
loop_
_entity_poly.entity_id
_entity_poly.type
_entity_poly.pdbx_seq_one_letter_code
_entity_poly.pdbx_strand_id
1 'polypeptide(L)'
;MRYMIMATALILVAGCDGPNEKAGEAQDRAAANAAGIEYKGDGPAERISEAEDRADRAARKDLDAQRDRIKTEADARADRLEEQAREIRRLAKQRADALTSAATGSAAR
;
A
#
# COMPACT_ATOMS: atom_id res chain seq x y z
N MET A 1 20.25 -16.85 22.81
CA MET A 1 19.64 -17.65 21.72
C MET A 1 18.29 -17.06 21.28
N ARG A 2 18.23 -15.77 20.89
CA ARG A 2 16.98 -15.04 20.53
C ARG A 2 17.16 -14.17 19.28
N TYR A 3 18.04 -14.58 18.36
CA TYR A 3 18.37 -13.81 17.15
C TYR A 3 18.45 -14.70 15.90
N MET A 4 17.60 -15.72 15.80
CA MET A 4 17.67 -16.70 14.70
C MET A 4 16.35 -16.88 13.94
N ILE A 5 15.35 -16.00 14.13
CA ILE A 5 14.04 -16.09 13.47
C ILE A 5 13.74 -14.82 12.64
N MET A 6 14.77 -14.16 12.12
CA MET A 6 14.61 -12.94 11.30
C MET A 6 15.46 -12.98 10.01
N ALA A 7 15.69 -14.17 9.46
CA ALA A 7 16.49 -14.33 8.24
C ALA A 7 15.86 -15.21 7.15
N THR A 8 14.63 -15.72 7.36
CA THR A 8 14.01 -16.71 6.45
C THR A 8 12.94 -16.14 5.52
N ALA A 9 12.63 -14.84 5.57
CA ALA A 9 11.56 -14.25 4.75
C ALA A 9 12.01 -13.75 3.35
N LEU A 10 13.28 -13.92 2.97
CA LEU A 10 13.83 -13.37 1.72
C LEU A 10 13.91 -14.34 0.53
N ILE A 11 13.51 -15.61 0.68
CA ILE A 11 13.79 -16.65 -0.34
C ILE A 11 12.59 -16.96 -1.27
N LEU A 12 11.41 -16.36 -1.08
CA LEU A 12 10.19 -16.75 -1.82
C LEU A 12 9.75 -15.81 -2.96
N VAL A 13 10.66 -15.07 -3.61
CA VAL A 13 10.31 -14.25 -4.80
C VAL A 13 10.89 -14.78 -6.11
N ALA A 14 11.58 -15.92 -6.10
CA ALA A 14 12.16 -16.53 -7.30
C ALA A 14 11.13 -17.29 -8.19
N GLY A 15 9.84 -16.93 -8.14
CA GLY A 15 8.78 -17.70 -8.81
C GLY A 15 7.63 -16.88 -9.38
N CYS A 16 7.79 -15.57 -9.53
CA CYS A 16 6.89 -14.75 -10.34
C CYS A 16 7.74 -13.99 -11.35
N ASP A 17 8.05 -14.64 -12.47
CA ASP A 17 8.77 -14.00 -13.57
C ASP A 17 8.04 -12.72 -13.95
N GLY A 18 8.76 -11.60 -13.93
CA GLY A 18 8.19 -10.31 -14.23
C GLY A 18 7.85 -10.17 -15.72
N PRO A 19 7.03 -9.17 -16.09
CA PRO A 19 6.61 -8.98 -17.47
C PRO A 19 7.79 -8.73 -18.41
N ASN A 20 8.83 -8.03 -17.96
CA ASN A 20 10.01 -7.77 -18.78
C ASN A 20 10.89 -9.03 -18.87
N GLU A 21 11.10 -9.73 -17.77
CA GLU A 21 11.84 -11.00 -17.72
C GLU A 21 11.31 -12.00 -18.74
N LYS A 22 9.98 -12.16 -18.84
CA LYS A 22 9.34 -13.00 -19.88
C LYS A 22 9.59 -12.50 -21.31
N ALA A 23 9.65 -11.19 -21.51
CA ALA A 23 9.95 -10.60 -22.81
C ALA A 23 11.43 -10.83 -23.19
N GLY A 24 12.34 -10.78 -22.22
CA GLY A 24 13.75 -11.15 -22.39
C GLY A 24 13.93 -12.64 -22.69
N GLU A 25 13.26 -13.51 -21.93
CA GLU A 25 13.24 -14.96 -22.15
C GLU A 25 12.77 -15.30 -23.58
N ALA A 26 11.71 -14.64 -24.06
CA ALA A 26 11.18 -14.85 -25.41
C ALA A 26 12.19 -14.44 -26.50
N GLN A 27 12.95 -13.36 -26.29
CA GLN A 27 14.00 -12.92 -27.20
C GLN A 27 15.17 -13.91 -27.24
N ASP A 28 15.65 -14.34 -26.07
CA ASP A 28 16.76 -15.28 -25.97
C ASP A 28 16.38 -16.66 -26.54
N ARG A 29 15.14 -17.11 -26.29
CA ARG A 29 14.59 -18.33 -26.88
C ARG A 29 14.49 -18.22 -28.40
N ALA A 30 14.07 -17.08 -28.94
CA ALA A 30 14.02 -16.85 -30.38
C ALA A 30 15.42 -16.86 -31.01
N ALA A 31 16.40 -16.24 -30.36
CA ALA A 31 17.80 -16.23 -30.81
C ALA A 31 18.42 -17.63 -30.79
N ALA A 32 18.19 -18.41 -29.73
CA ALA A 32 18.64 -19.79 -29.62
C ALA A 32 18.04 -20.68 -30.72
N ASN A 33 16.72 -20.56 -30.94
CA ASN A 33 16.02 -21.28 -32.01
C ASN A 33 16.58 -20.92 -33.40
N ALA A 34 16.86 -19.64 -33.66
CA ALA A 34 17.45 -19.19 -34.92
C ALA A 34 18.88 -19.72 -35.13
N ALA A 35 19.65 -19.88 -34.04
CA ALA A 35 20.98 -20.47 -34.06
C ALA A 35 20.96 -22.02 -34.07
N GLY A 36 19.78 -22.65 -34.03
CA GLY A 36 19.64 -24.10 -33.98
C GLY A 36 20.17 -24.73 -32.70
N ILE A 37 20.30 -23.94 -31.64
CA ILE A 37 20.77 -24.40 -30.32
C ILE A 37 19.60 -24.45 -29.35
N GLU A 38 19.66 -25.39 -28.41
CA GLU A 38 18.69 -25.47 -27.33
C GLU A 38 18.85 -24.27 -26.40
N TYR A 39 17.75 -23.59 -26.13
CA TYR A 39 17.69 -22.56 -25.10
C TYR A 39 17.66 -23.20 -23.71
N LYS A 40 18.61 -22.82 -22.86
CA LYS A 40 18.79 -23.40 -21.52
C LYS A 40 18.30 -22.51 -20.37
N GLY A 41 17.67 -21.38 -20.68
CA GLY A 41 17.35 -20.34 -19.69
C GLY A 41 18.54 -19.43 -19.36
N ASP A 42 18.27 -18.40 -18.55
CA ASP A 42 19.22 -17.38 -18.10
C ASP A 42 19.98 -16.70 -19.26
N GLY A 43 19.23 -16.31 -20.29
CA GLY A 43 19.80 -15.61 -21.44
C GLY A 43 20.19 -14.16 -21.11
N PRO A 44 21.03 -13.51 -21.93
CA PRO A 44 21.42 -12.12 -21.68
C PRO A 44 20.25 -11.13 -21.64
N ALA A 45 19.24 -11.29 -22.51
CA ALA A 45 18.09 -10.40 -22.52
C ALA A 45 17.20 -10.63 -21.30
N GLU A 46 16.95 -11.89 -20.93
CA GLU A 46 16.25 -12.30 -19.71
C GLU A 46 16.88 -11.67 -18.46
N ARG A 47 18.21 -11.76 -18.29
CA ARG A 47 18.90 -11.15 -17.12
C ARG A 47 18.77 -9.64 -17.04
N ILE A 48 18.86 -8.95 -18.19
CA ILE A 48 18.71 -7.50 -18.24
C ILE A 48 17.29 -7.14 -17.82
N SER A 49 16.30 -7.81 -18.38
CA SER A 49 14.91 -7.53 -18.10
C SER A 49 14.46 -7.96 -16.69
N GLU A 50 15.05 -9.01 -16.12
CA GLU A 50 14.86 -9.33 -14.69
C GLU A 50 15.41 -8.21 -13.78
N ALA A 51 16.53 -7.57 -14.17
CA ALA A 51 17.04 -6.41 -13.45
C ALA A 51 16.11 -5.20 -13.54
N GLU A 52 15.50 -4.96 -14.71
CA GLU A 52 14.46 -3.94 -14.89
C GLU A 52 13.25 -4.22 -14.00
N ASP A 53 12.76 -5.46 -13.98
CA ASP A 53 11.65 -5.87 -13.12
C ASP A 53 11.97 -5.71 -11.63
N ARG A 54 13.22 -5.99 -11.21
CA ARG A 54 13.66 -5.72 -9.83
C ARG A 54 13.63 -4.23 -9.51
N ALA A 55 14.09 -3.38 -10.42
CA ALA A 55 14.08 -1.93 -10.24
C ALA A 55 12.64 -1.39 -10.15
N ASP A 56 11.75 -1.84 -11.04
CA ASP A 56 10.34 -1.46 -11.05
C ASP A 56 9.62 -1.92 -9.77
N ARG A 57 9.88 -3.15 -9.32
CA ARG A 57 9.34 -3.65 -8.04
C ARG A 57 9.81 -2.81 -6.86
N ALA A 58 11.07 -2.39 -6.83
CA ALA A 58 11.59 -1.52 -5.78
C ALA A 58 10.90 -0.15 -5.80
N ALA A 59 10.79 0.48 -6.97
CA ALA A 59 10.11 1.77 -7.13
C ALA A 59 8.63 1.70 -6.70
N ARG A 60 7.93 0.62 -7.07
CA ARG A 60 6.53 0.39 -6.66
C ARG A 60 6.38 0.22 -5.15
N LYS A 61 7.29 -0.50 -4.50
CA LYS A 61 7.28 -0.67 -3.03
C LYS A 61 7.41 0.67 -2.30
N ASP A 62 8.27 1.57 -2.79
CA ASP A 62 8.42 2.90 -2.21
C ASP A 62 7.16 3.76 -2.39
N LEU A 63 6.49 3.65 -3.54
CA LEU A 63 5.21 4.32 -3.79
C LEU A 63 4.09 3.75 -2.91
N ASP A 64 3.99 2.44 -2.76
CA ASP A 64 3.01 1.79 -1.90
C ASP A 64 3.22 2.19 -0.43
N ALA A 65 4.47 2.22 0.05
CA ALA A 65 4.79 2.69 1.40
C ALA A 65 4.41 4.16 1.60
N GLN A 66 4.62 5.02 0.60
CA GLN A 66 4.18 6.42 0.66
C GLN A 66 2.65 6.54 0.68
N ARG A 67 1.95 5.77 -0.16
CA ARG A 67 0.48 5.75 -0.18
C ARG A 67 -0.09 5.34 1.16
N ASP A 68 0.47 4.30 1.78
CA ASP A 68 -0.02 3.78 3.06
C ASP A 68 0.20 4.79 4.19
N ARG A 69 1.32 5.55 4.16
CA ARG A 69 1.55 6.67 5.09
C ARG A 69 0.52 7.78 4.92
N ILE A 70 0.26 8.21 3.68
CA ILE A 70 -0.73 9.26 3.37
C ILE A 70 -2.12 8.81 3.84
N LYS A 71 -2.49 7.55 3.57
CA LYS A 71 -3.77 7.00 4.01
C LYS A 71 -3.91 7.01 5.52
N THR A 72 -2.88 6.50 6.23
CA THR A 72 -2.86 6.49 7.70
C THR A 72 -2.98 7.89 8.28
N GLU A 73 -2.29 8.87 7.70
CA GLU A 73 -2.37 10.26 8.14
C GLU A 73 -3.76 10.87 7.88
N ALA A 74 -4.35 10.59 6.72
CA ALA A 74 -5.69 11.04 6.37
C ALA A 74 -6.74 10.45 7.31
N ASP A 75 -6.67 9.15 7.61
CA ASP A 75 -7.56 8.47 8.54
C ASP A 75 -7.46 9.09 9.93
N ALA A 76 -6.24 9.29 10.44
CA ALA A 76 -6.04 9.93 11.74
C ALA A 76 -6.54 11.39 11.79
N ARG A 77 -6.47 12.13 10.67
CA ARG A 77 -7.06 13.48 10.56
C ARG A 77 -8.59 13.41 10.56
N ALA A 78 -9.17 12.44 9.85
CA ALA A 78 -10.61 12.24 9.79
C ALA A 78 -11.17 11.91 11.19
N ASP A 79 -10.54 11.02 11.94
CA ASP A 79 -10.95 10.66 13.30
C ASP A 79 -10.97 11.87 14.24
N ARG A 80 -9.93 12.72 14.17
CA ARG A 80 -9.87 13.96 14.96
C ARG A 80 -10.99 14.93 14.61
N LEU A 81 -11.29 15.10 13.32
CA LEU A 81 -12.39 15.96 12.87
C LEU A 81 -13.74 15.40 13.31
N GLU A 82 -13.91 14.08 13.29
CA GLU A 82 -15.13 13.44 13.74
C GLU A 82 -15.35 13.63 15.25
N GLU A 83 -14.29 13.51 16.05
CA GLU A 83 -14.33 13.79 17.48
C GLU A 83 -14.68 15.26 17.77
N GLN A 84 -14.06 16.21 17.07
CA GLN A 84 -14.42 17.63 17.18
C GLN A 84 -15.89 17.87 16.81
N ALA A 85 -16.38 17.23 15.75
CA ALA A 85 -17.78 17.34 15.35
C ALA A 85 -18.73 16.75 16.39
N ARG A 86 -18.38 15.61 17.02
CA ARG A 86 -19.14 15.03 18.14
C ARG A 86 -19.24 15.99 19.31
N GLU A 87 -18.12 16.63 19.66
CA GLU A 87 -18.07 17.60 20.76
C GLU A 87 -18.93 18.83 20.48
N ILE A 88 -18.85 19.40 19.27
CA ILE A 88 -19.69 20.53 18.85
C ILE A 88 -21.17 20.16 18.95
N ARG A 89 -21.57 18.98 18.45
CA ARG A 89 -22.97 18.51 18.52
C ARG A 89 -23.43 18.34 19.97
N ARG A 90 -22.58 17.79 20.84
CA ARG A 90 -22.86 17.62 22.27
C ARG A 90 -23.10 18.97 22.95
N LEU A 91 -22.23 19.95 22.72
CA LEU A 91 -22.35 21.30 23.28
C LEU A 91 -23.60 22.01 22.75
N ALA A 92 -23.89 21.89 21.46
CA ALA A 92 -25.11 22.45 20.86
C ALA A 92 -26.37 21.85 21.49
N LYS A 93 -26.40 20.53 21.68
CA LYS A 93 -27.52 19.84 22.36
C LYS A 93 -27.69 20.34 23.80
N GLN A 94 -26.61 20.43 24.57
CA GLN A 94 -26.67 20.94 25.95
C GLN A 94 -27.22 22.37 26.02
N ARG A 95 -26.81 23.24 25.10
CA ARG A 95 -27.34 24.61 25.01
C ARG A 95 -28.82 24.62 24.64
N ALA A 96 -29.23 23.80 23.68
CA ALA A 96 -30.64 23.67 23.30
C ALA A 96 -31.50 23.19 24.49
N ASP A 97 -31.07 22.13 25.18
CA ASP A 97 -31.78 21.57 26.33
C ASP A 97 -31.91 22.61 27.47
N ALA A 98 -30.86 23.41 27.72
CA ALA A 98 -30.89 24.51 28.70
C ALA A 98 -31.88 25.62 28.32
N LEU A 99 -31.91 26.03 27.04
CA LEU A 99 -32.86 27.02 26.55
C LEU A 99 -34.31 26.52 26.63
N THR A 100 -34.56 25.26 26.26
CA THR A 100 -35.88 24.64 26.38
C THR A 100 -36.34 24.57 27.84
N SER A 101 -35.45 24.21 28.75
CA SER A 101 -35.74 24.17 30.19
C SER A 101 -36.07 25.56 30.75
N ALA A 102 -35.33 26.59 30.33
CA ALA A 102 -35.61 27.97 30.72
C ALA A 102 -36.97 28.46 30.20
N ALA A 103 -37.29 28.19 28.93
CA ALA A 103 -38.55 28.59 28.31
C ALA A 103 -39.78 27.90 28.93
N THR A 104 -39.66 26.59 29.21
CA THR A 104 -40.74 25.82 29.85
C THR A 104 -40.91 26.16 31.33
N GLY A 105 -39.81 26.39 32.06
CA GLY A 105 -39.84 26.85 33.45
C GLY A 105 -40.39 28.26 33.64
N SER A 106 -40.24 29.15 32.65
CA SER A 106 -40.85 30.49 32.67
C SER A 106 -42.34 30.48 32.35
N ALA A 107 -42.86 29.46 31.65
CA ALA A 107 -44.28 29.35 31.31
C ALA A 107 -45.16 28.79 32.45
N ALA A 108 -44.54 28.31 33.54
CA ALA A 108 -45.21 27.72 34.70
C ALA A 108 -45.31 28.67 35.91
N ARG A 109 -44.91 29.93 35.77
CA ARG A 109 -45.11 31.02 36.76
C ARG A 109 -46.08 32.04 36.21
#